data_AF-A0A6A8AJL3-F1
#
_entry.id   AF-A0A6A8AJL3-F1
#
_cell.length_a   1.000
_cell.length_b   1.000
_cell.length_c   1.000
_cell.angle_alpha   90.00
_cell.angle_beta   90.00
_cell.angle_gamma   90.00
#
_symmetry.space_group_name_H-M   'P 1'
#
loop_
_entity.id
_entity.type
_entity.pdbx_description
1 polymer ?
#
loop_
_entity_poly.entity_id
_entity_poly.type
_entity_poly.pdbx_seq_one_letter_code
_entity_poly.pdbx_strand_id
1 'polypeptide(L)'
;MKTSRIAILTILVTIIVMAAPASAYISSQSLETKAERMVDIADGARDRVLDLVALVEANATAMQLIKDADLDEQFYGNVSLCVKTGTIVNGTAVTEDGEGWTYLNDANQSLLAEEYEDAIDNAREALAIFRDVLRSIYVILVDSGVETGELLDS
;
A
#
# COMPACT_ATOMS: atom_id res chain seq x y z
N MET A 1 18.63 21.74 1.38
CA MET A 1 18.35 20.47 0.67
C MET A 1 18.32 19.29 1.64
N LYS A 2 17.33 19.23 2.55
CA LYS A 2 17.13 18.08 3.47
C LYS A 2 15.66 17.65 3.58
N THR A 3 14.75 18.38 2.97
CA THR A 3 13.30 18.25 3.10
C THR A 3 12.70 17.15 2.22
N SER A 4 13.31 16.83 1.07
CA SER A 4 12.73 15.90 0.08
C SER A 4 12.72 14.43 0.53
N ARG A 5 13.78 13.96 1.21
CA ARG A 5 13.79 12.61 1.81
C ARG A 5 12.79 12.48 2.96
N ILE A 6 12.45 13.59 3.64
CA ILE A 6 11.60 13.61 4.84
C ILE A 6 10.13 13.37 4.47
N ALA A 7 9.65 13.83 3.32
CA ALA A 7 8.24 13.74 2.92
C ALA A 7 7.76 12.29 2.63
N ILE A 8 8.56 11.50 1.91
CA ILE A 8 8.24 10.09 1.63
C ILE A 8 8.52 9.21 2.85
N LEU A 9 9.57 9.52 3.63
CA LEU A 9 9.74 8.96 4.96
C LEU A 9 8.53 9.25 5.85
N THR A 10 7.89 10.42 5.77
CA THR A 10 6.65 10.67 6.53
C THR A 10 5.49 9.81 6.09
N ILE A 11 5.36 9.45 4.80
CA ILE A 11 4.31 8.51 4.32
C ILE A 11 4.58 7.09 4.87
N LEU A 12 5.81 6.60 4.74
CA LEU A 12 6.26 5.33 5.32
C LEU A 12 6.14 5.32 6.87
N VAL A 13 6.45 6.44 7.52
CA VAL A 13 6.36 6.59 8.98
C VAL A 13 4.91 6.67 9.46
N THR A 14 3.98 7.29 8.72
CA THR A 14 2.55 7.26 9.11
C THR A 14 1.96 5.85 9.10
N ILE A 15 2.40 4.99 8.18
CA ILE A 15 1.96 3.58 8.14
C ILE A 15 2.58 2.79 9.31
N ILE A 16 3.84 3.07 9.67
CA ILE A 16 4.52 2.42 10.80
C ILE A 16 3.95 2.87 12.16
N VAL A 17 3.52 4.13 12.31
CA VAL A 17 2.98 4.65 13.58
C VAL A 17 1.63 4.01 13.93
N MET A 18 0.86 3.50 12.95
CA MET A 18 -0.37 2.74 13.23
C MET A 18 -0.09 1.32 13.77
N ALA A 19 1.15 0.84 13.70
CA ALA A 19 1.59 -0.44 14.25
C ALA A 19 2.33 -0.32 15.60
N ALA A 20 2.40 0.88 16.21
CA ALA A 20 2.80 1.01 17.60
C ALA A 20 1.88 0.14 18.48
N PRO A 21 2.37 -0.44 19.60
CA PRO A 21 1.63 -1.43 20.35
C PRO A 21 0.39 -0.78 20.95
N ALA A 22 -0.71 -0.88 20.22
CA ALA A 22 -2.04 -0.60 20.70
C ALA A 22 -2.43 -1.58 21.84
N SER A 23 -1.52 -2.45 22.29
CA SER A 23 -1.67 -3.31 23.47
C SER A 23 -1.98 -2.55 24.78
N ALA A 24 -1.70 -1.24 24.89
CA ALA A 24 -2.07 -0.46 26.06
C ALA A 24 -3.48 0.16 26.01
N TYR A 25 -4.09 0.31 24.82
CA TYR A 25 -5.43 0.88 24.62
C TYR A 25 -6.47 -0.13 24.09
N ILE A 26 -6.02 -1.30 23.59
CA ILE A 26 -6.88 -2.34 22.99
C ILE A 26 -7.49 -3.27 24.03
N SER A 27 -6.95 -3.38 25.25
CA SER A 27 -7.45 -4.34 26.24
C SER A 27 -8.88 -4.07 26.74
N SER A 28 -9.52 -2.97 26.33
CA SER A 28 -10.90 -2.60 26.70
C SER A 28 -11.85 -2.41 25.51
N GLN A 29 -11.44 -2.64 24.27
CA GLN A 29 -12.32 -2.52 23.11
C GLN A 29 -13.02 -3.85 22.83
N SER A 30 -14.26 -3.80 22.34
CA SER A 30 -14.92 -5.00 21.82
C SER A 30 -14.12 -5.56 20.65
N LEU A 31 -14.22 -6.87 20.44
CA LEU A 31 -13.56 -7.54 19.32
C LEU A 31 -14.01 -6.96 17.98
N GLU A 32 -15.28 -6.58 17.89
CA GLU A 32 -15.88 -5.82 16.79
C GLU A 32 -15.13 -4.52 16.49
N THR A 33 -15.01 -3.59 17.45
CA THR A 33 -14.30 -2.31 17.24
C THR A 33 -12.84 -2.52 16.84
N LYS A 34 -12.21 -3.58 17.34
CA LYS A 34 -10.84 -3.93 16.96
C LYS A 34 -10.76 -4.42 15.51
N ALA A 35 -11.73 -5.23 15.07
CA ALA A 35 -11.81 -5.71 13.70
C ALA A 35 -12.07 -4.58 12.71
N GLU A 36 -13.07 -3.72 12.98
CA GLU A 36 -13.36 -2.52 12.17
C GLU A 36 -12.10 -1.67 11.96
N ARG A 37 -11.40 -1.34 13.05
CA ARG A 37 -10.17 -0.55 12.98
C ARG A 37 -9.06 -1.22 12.18
N MET A 38 -8.93 -2.54 12.29
CA MET A 38 -7.86 -3.24 11.55
C MET A 38 -8.15 -3.23 10.05
N VAL A 39 -9.41 -3.47 9.66
CA VAL A 39 -9.86 -3.39 8.27
C VAL A 39 -9.69 -1.97 7.72
N ASP A 40 -10.08 -0.94 8.48
CA ASP A 40 -9.90 0.47 8.09
C ASP A 40 -8.41 0.82 7.89
N ILE A 41 -7.52 0.32 8.76
CA ILE A 41 -6.08 0.54 8.62
C ILE A 41 -5.54 -0.16 7.37
N ALA A 42 -6.01 -1.37 7.06
CA ALA A 42 -5.63 -2.11 5.86
C ALA A 42 -6.09 -1.41 4.57
N ASP A 43 -7.33 -0.94 4.54
CA ASP A 43 -7.88 -0.18 3.42
C ASP A 43 -7.13 1.14 3.22
N GLY A 44 -6.91 1.88 4.32
CA GLY A 44 -6.12 3.10 4.28
C GLY A 44 -4.67 2.87 3.82
N ALA A 45 -4.05 1.74 4.17
CA ALA A 45 -2.71 1.41 3.69
C ALA A 45 -2.68 1.13 2.18
N ARG A 46 -3.69 0.43 1.65
CA ARG A 46 -3.86 0.22 0.21
C ARG A 46 -4.00 1.55 -0.53
N ASP A 47 -4.86 2.44 -0.04
CA ASP A 47 -5.05 3.76 -0.64
C ASP A 47 -3.74 4.54 -0.70
N ARG A 48 -2.92 4.50 0.36
CA ARG A 48 -1.60 5.15 0.35
C ARG A 48 -0.64 4.57 -0.68
N VAL A 49 -0.69 3.26 -0.92
CA VAL A 49 0.09 2.63 -2.01
C VAL A 49 -0.39 3.16 -3.35
N LEU A 50 -1.69 3.16 -3.60
CA LEU A 50 -2.26 3.60 -4.87
C LEU A 50 -2.06 5.10 -5.14
N ASP A 51 -2.13 5.94 -4.10
CA ASP A 51 -1.81 7.36 -4.18
C ASP A 51 -0.34 7.59 -4.59
N LEU A 52 0.60 6.84 -4.00
CA LEU A 52 2.01 6.91 -4.38
C LEU A 52 2.21 6.47 -5.83
N VAL A 53 1.56 5.38 -6.25
CA VAL A 53 1.62 4.89 -7.62
C VAL A 53 1.10 5.96 -8.59
N ALA A 54 -0.06 6.56 -8.31
CA ALA A 54 -0.62 7.61 -9.13
C ALA A 54 0.30 8.84 -9.24
N LEU A 55 0.96 9.23 -8.13
CA LEU A 55 1.95 10.31 -8.12
C LEU A 55 3.15 9.99 -9.03
N VAL A 56 3.68 8.77 -8.94
CA VAL A 56 4.80 8.32 -9.76
C VAL A 56 4.40 8.27 -11.24
N GLU A 57 3.24 7.69 -11.56
CA GLU A 57 2.74 7.60 -12.94
C GLU A 57 2.45 8.95 -13.57
N ALA A 58 1.96 9.92 -12.79
CA ALA A 58 1.74 11.29 -13.25
C ALA A 58 3.04 12.03 -13.56
N ASN A 59 4.16 11.59 -12.98
CA ASN A 59 5.47 12.19 -13.20
C ASN A 59 6.20 11.48 -14.36
N ALA A 60 6.14 12.10 -15.54
CA ALA A 60 6.75 11.56 -16.76
C ALA A 60 8.27 11.33 -16.62
N THR A 61 8.98 12.20 -15.88
CA THR A 61 10.42 12.03 -15.63
C THR A 61 10.68 10.81 -14.77
N ALA A 62 9.93 10.64 -13.67
CA ALA A 62 10.07 9.49 -12.78
C ALA A 62 9.76 8.18 -13.51
N MET A 63 8.68 8.13 -14.29
CA MET A 63 8.35 6.95 -15.08
C MET A 63 9.38 6.65 -16.16
N GLN A 64 9.99 7.67 -16.77
CA GLN A 64 11.05 7.45 -17.74
C GLN A 64 12.29 6.87 -17.07
N LEU A 65 12.68 7.37 -15.91
CA LEU A 65 13.81 6.83 -15.13
C LEU A 65 13.58 5.37 -14.71
N ILE A 66 12.37 5.02 -14.27
CA ILE A 66 11.99 3.63 -13.94
C ILE A 66 12.13 2.72 -15.18
N LYS A 67 11.68 3.17 -16.35
CA LYS A 67 11.78 2.43 -17.60
C LYS A 67 13.22 2.30 -18.09
N ASP A 68 14.01 3.37 -18.02
CA ASP A 68 15.41 3.37 -18.41
C ASP A 68 16.26 2.44 -17.52
N ALA A 69 15.81 2.23 -16.28
CA ALA A 69 16.38 1.26 -15.34
C ALA A 69 15.85 -0.17 -15.50
N ASP A 70 14.92 -0.43 -16.43
CA ASP A 70 14.28 -1.74 -16.64
C ASP A 70 13.52 -2.26 -15.39
N LEU A 71 12.92 -1.33 -14.62
CA LEU A 71 12.21 -1.63 -13.37
C LEU A 71 10.68 -1.46 -13.49
N ASP A 72 10.14 -1.15 -14.67
CA ASP A 72 8.71 -0.90 -14.85
C ASP A 72 7.87 -2.16 -14.69
N GLU A 73 8.35 -3.32 -15.17
CA GLU A 73 7.69 -4.61 -14.90
C GLU A 73 7.63 -4.89 -13.38
N GLN A 74 8.73 -4.66 -12.65
CA GLN A 74 8.76 -4.86 -11.21
C GLN A 74 7.84 -3.88 -10.48
N PHE A 75 7.81 -2.62 -10.92
CA PHE A 75 6.90 -1.60 -10.38
C PHE A 75 5.45 -2.05 -10.53
N TYR A 76 5.03 -2.39 -11.75
CA TYR A 76 3.66 -2.79 -12.04
C TYR A 76 3.28 -4.15 -11.48
N GLY A 77 4.23 -5.07 -11.33
CA GLY A 77 4.04 -6.32 -10.59
C GLY A 77 3.67 -6.07 -9.13
N ASN A 78 4.30 -5.10 -8.47
CA ASN A 78 3.95 -4.68 -7.11
C ASN A 78 2.57 -4.02 -7.04
N VAL A 79 2.23 -3.15 -8.00
CA VAL A 79 0.89 -2.53 -8.09
C VAL A 79 -0.19 -3.60 -8.22
N SER A 80 0.06 -4.64 -9.02
CA SER A 80 -0.90 -5.71 -9.28
C SER A 80 -1.32 -6.48 -8.02
N LEU A 81 -0.46 -6.55 -6.99
CA LEU A 81 -0.80 -7.17 -5.70
C LEU A 81 -1.87 -6.41 -4.91
N CYS A 82 -2.10 -5.14 -5.23
CA CYS A 82 -2.97 -4.24 -4.48
C CYS A 82 -4.34 -4.01 -5.13
N VAL A 83 -4.59 -4.60 -6.30
CA VAL A 83 -5.77 -4.29 -7.10
C VAL A 83 -6.60 -5.52 -7.40
N LYS A 84 -7.88 -5.28 -7.68
CA LYS A 84 -8.81 -6.31 -8.11
C LYS A 84 -8.68 -6.60 -9.61
N THR A 85 -9.17 -7.76 -9.99
CA THR A 85 -9.37 -8.19 -11.38
C THR A 85 -10.12 -7.12 -12.16
N GLY A 86 -9.63 -6.82 -13.37
CA GLY A 86 -10.19 -5.83 -14.27
C GLY A 86 -9.71 -4.40 -14.04
N THR A 87 -8.93 -4.12 -12.98
CA THR A 87 -8.20 -2.84 -12.86
C THR A 87 -7.16 -2.75 -13.98
N ILE A 88 -7.01 -1.57 -14.58
CA ILE A 88 -5.98 -1.32 -15.59
C ILE A 88 -4.67 -0.93 -14.90
N VAL A 89 -3.61 -1.69 -15.15
CA VAL A 89 -2.24 -1.45 -14.67
C VAL A 89 -1.32 -1.49 -15.89
N ASN A 90 -0.50 -0.45 -16.09
CA ASN A 90 0.35 -0.29 -17.29
C ASN A 90 -0.42 -0.48 -18.62
N GLY A 91 -1.63 0.07 -18.70
CA GLY A 91 -2.50 -0.06 -19.88
C GLY A 91 -3.07 -1.47 -20.13
N THR A 92 -2.84 -2.43 -19.23
CA THR A 92 -3.32 -3.81 -19.34
C THR A 92 -4.29 -4.11 -18.19
N ALA A 93 -5.39 -4.80 -18.48
CA ALA A 93 -6.30 -5.26 -17.43
C ALA A 93 -5.68 -6.42 -16.63
N VAL A 94 -5.66 -6.30 -15.31
CA VAL A 94 -5.24 -7.39 -14.43
C VAL A 94 -6.26 -8.53 -14.53
N THR A 95 -5.78 -9.76 -14.69
CA THR A 95 -6.61 -10.95 -14.96
C THR A 95 -7.03 -11.72 -13.70
N GLU A 96 -6.40 -11.43 -12.57
CA GLU A 96 -6.63 -12.07 -11.28
C GLU A 96 -6.60 -11.03 -10.15
N ASP A 97 -7.21 -11.34 -9.01
CA ASP A 97 -7.13 -10.46 -7.85
C ASP A 97 -5.71 -10.51 -7.27
N GLY A 98 -5.16 -9.33 -6.98
CA GLY A 98 -3.91 -9.23 -6.26
C GLY A 98 -4.04 -9.78 -4.85
N GLU A 99 -3.03 -10.50 -4.37
CA GLU A 99 -3.07 -11.19 -3.07
C GLU A 99 -3.44 -10.25 -1.90
N GLY A 100 -2.88 -9.04 -1.87
CA GLY A 100 -3.21 -8.05 -0.85
C GLY A 100 -4.66 -7.55 -0.96
N TRP A 101 -5.17 -7.39 -2.18
CA TRP A 101 -6.58 -7.08 -2.40
C TRP A 101 -7.49 -8.23 -1.95
N THR A 102 -7.14 -9.48 -2.24
CA THR A 102 -7.91 -10.66 -1.82
C THR A 102 -8.06 -10.69 -0.30
N TYR A 103 -6.96 -10.57 0.45
CA TYR A 103 -7.03 -10.53 1.92
C TYR A 103 -7.84 -9.35 2.45
N LEU A 104 -7.72 -8.16 1.84
CA LEU A 104 -8.52 -7.01 2.24
C LEU A 104 -10.01 -7.23 1.97
N ASN A 105 -10.35 -7.82 0.82
CA ASN A 105 -11.73 -8.17 0.50
C ASN A 105 -12.28 -9.20 1.49
N ASP A 106 -11.51 -10.26 1.79
CA ASP A 106 -11.92 -11.30 2.74
C ASP A 106 -12.09 -10.72 4.15
N ALA A 107 -11.21 -9.80 4.56
CA ALA A 107 -11.35 -9.09 5.82
C ALA A 107 -12.66 -8.28 5.90
N ASN A 108 -13.04 -7.60 4.81
CA ASN A 108 -14.33 -6.90 4.72
C ASN A 108 -15.51 -7.87 4.75
N GLN A 109 -15.42 -9.02 4.07
CA GLN A 109 -16.49 -10.03 4.10
C GLN A 109 -16.68 -10.63 5.50
N SER A 110 -15.58 -11.00 6.18
CA SER A 110 -15.62 -11.50 7.55
C SER A 110 -16.17 -10.45 8.52
N LEU A 111 -15.82 -9.17 8.33
CA LEU A 111 -16.37 -8.09 9.16
C LEU A 111 -17.89 -7.96 9.00
N LEU A 112 -18.40 -8.05 7.76
CA LEU A 112 -19.84 -8.04 7.48
C LEU A 112 -20.57 -9.28 8.02
N ALA A 113 -19.85 -10.41 8.15
CA ALA A 113 -20.36 -11.65 8.71
C ALA A 113 -20.23 -11.72 10.26
N GLU A 114 -19.72 -10.67 10.91
CA GLU A 114 -19.41 -10.63 12.35
C GLU A 114 -18.34 -11.66 12.78
N GLU A 115 -17.55 -12.16 11.83
CA GLU A 115 -16.42 -13.07 12.01
C GLU A 115 -15.15 -12.26 12.37
N TYR A 116 -15.18 -11.60 13.53
CA TYR A 116 -14.20 -10.56 13.86
C TYR A 116 -12.75 -11.05 13.98
N GLU A 117 -12.49 -12.30 14.39
CA GLU A 117 -11.12 -12.83 14.44
C GLU A 117 -10.55 -13.02 13.03
N ASP A 118 -11.34 -13.58 12.13
CA ASP A 118 -10.97 -13.78 10.72
C ASP A 118 -10.80 -12.42 10.00
N ALA A 119 -11.66 -11.44 10.30
CA ALA A 119 -11.50 -10.08 9.78
C ALA A 119 -10.16 -9.45 10.21
N ILE A 120 -9.76 -9.64 11.48
CA ILE A 120 -8.48 -9.13 11.99
C ILE A 120 -7.30 -9.82 11.32
N ASP A 121 -7.35 -11.14 11.16
CA ASP A 121 -6.23 -11.90 10.61
C ASP A 121 -6.06 -11.64 9.11
N ASN A 122 -7.14 -11.63 8.33
CA ASN A 122 -7.10 -11.24 6.92
C ASN A 122 -6.58 -9.79 6.73
N ALA A 123 -7.05 -8.84 7.55
CA ALA A 123 -6.57 -7.46 7.46
C ALA A 123 -5.06 -7.33 7.79
N ARG A 124 -4.53 -8.17 8.68
CA ARG A 124 -3.09 -8.21 8.98
C ARG A 124 -2.27 -8.73 7.80
N GLU A 125 -2.73 -9.77 7.13
CA GLU A 125 -2.06 -10.30 5.94
C GLU A 125 -2.07 -9.27 4.80
N ALA A 126 -3.21 -8.61 4.56
CA ALA A 126 -3.30 -7.50 3.61
C ALA A 126 -2.29 -6.38 3.93
N LEU A 127 -2.22 -5.95 5.21
CA LEU A 127 -1.28 -4.94 5.67
C LEU A 127 0.18 -5.33 5.48
N ALA A 128 0.51 -6.60 5.70
CA ALA A 128 1.87 -7.10 5.47
C ALA A 128 2.27 -6.92 4.01
N ILE A 129 1.39 -7.32 3.09
CA ILE A 129 1.60 -7.19 1.64
C ILE A 129 1.69 -5.73 1.21
N PHE A 130 0.77 -4.87 1.62
CA PHE A 130 0.79 -3.44 1.23
C PHE A 130 2.05 -2.73 1.72
N ARG A 131 2.53 -3.06 2.93
CA ARG A 131 3.79 -2.53 3.45
C ARG A 131 4.99 -3.01 2.62
N ASP A 132 4.99 -4.26 2.18
CA ASP A 132 6.09 -4.80 1.38
C ASP A 132 6.06 -4.25 -0.04
N VAL A 133 4.88 -4.05 -0.64
CA VAL A 133 4.70 -3.31 -1.89
C VAL A 133 5.23 -1.89 -1.77
N LEU A 134 4.89 -1.15 -0.70
CA LEU A 134 5.37 0.21 -0.49
C LEU A 134 6.90 0.27 -0.38
N ARG A 135 7.50 -0.67 0.35
CA ARG A 135 8.97 -0.79 0.45
C ARG A 135 9.60 -1.10 -0.90
N SER A 136 9.00 -2.01 -1.66
CA SER A 136 9.48 -2.39 -2.98
C SER A 136 9.43 -1.21 -3.96
N ILE A 137 8.30 -0.49 -4.00
CA ILE A 137 8.16 0.74 -4.80
C ILE A 137 9.21 1.78 -4.38
N TYR A 138 9.44 1.96 -3.08
CA TYR A 138 10.47 2.88 -2.62
C TYR A 138 11.88 2.48 -3.09
N VAL A 139 12.22 1.20 -3.02
CA VAL A 139 13.51 0.68 -3.54
C VAL A 139 13.61 0.93 -5.04
N ILE A 140 12.56 0.65 -5.81
CA ILE A 140 12.52 0.92 -7.25
C ILE A 140 12.77 2.39 -7.56
N LEU A 141 12.13 3.31 -6.83
CA LEU A 141 12.34 4.75 -7.02
C LEU A 141 13.80 5.16 -6.75
N VAL A 142 14.41 4.59 -5.71
CA VAL A 142 15.82 4.87 -5.38
C VAL A 142 16.76 4.29 -6.44
N ASP A 143 16.53 3.05 -6.86
CA ASP A 143 17.41 2.32 -7.79
C ASP A 143 17.30 2.86 -9.23
N SER A 144 16.13 3.39 -9.60
CA SER A 144 15.93 4.13 -10.86
C SER A 144 16.49 5.55 -10.82
N GLY A 145 16.96 6.03 -9.67
CA GLY A 145 17.53 7.38 -9.52
C GLY A 145 16.49 8.48 -9.47
N VAL A 146 15.21 8.16 -9.22
CA VAL A 146 14.15 9.17 -9.06
C VAL A 146 14.44 10.01 -7.81
N GLU A 147 14.70 11.29 -8.02
CA GLU A 147 14.87 12.21 -6.91
C GLU A 147 13.50 12.60 -6.36
N THR A 148 13.25 12.29 -5.08
CA THR A 148 11.99 12.56 -4.37
C THR A 148 11.47 14.01 -4.42
N GLY A 149 12.30 14.99 -4.79
CA GLY A 149 11.86 16.37 -5.04
C GLY A 149 11.06 16.51 -6.33
N GLU A 150 11.39 15.71 -7.35
CA GLU A 150 10.73 15.75 -8.65
C GLU A 150 9.26 15.29 -8.56
N LEU A 151 8.95 14.37 -7.64
CA LEU A 151 7.58 13.88 -7.41
C LEU A 151 6.64 14.90 -6.77
N LEU A 152 7.16 15.99 -6.18
CA LEU A 152 6.35 16.99 -5.46
C LEU A 152 6.22 18.33 -6.22
N ASP A 153 7.03 18.54 -7.25
CA ASP A 153 7.02 19.75 -8.09
C ASP A 153 6.20 19.58 -9.38
N SER A 154 5.53 18.44 -9.56
CA SER A 154 4.62 18.13 -10.69
C SER A 154 3.22 18.69 -10.51
#